data_AF-A0A1C6HAJ4-F1
#
_entry.id   AF-A0A1C6HAJ4-F1
#
_cell.length_a   1.000
_cell.length_b   1.000
_cell.length_c   1.000
_cell.angle_alpha   90.00
_cell.angle_beta   90.00
_cell.angle_gamma   90.00
#
_symmetry.space_group_name_H-M   'P 1'
#
loop_
_entity.id
_entity.type
_entity.pdbx_description
1 polymer ?
#
loop_
_entity_poly.entity_id
_entity_poly.type
_entity_poly.pdbx_seq_one_letter_code
_entity_poly.pdbx_strand_id
1 'polypeptide(L)'
;MENSLKALILAAGTVITCVVITLGFYLSKEAQSTASTGTSKIGKINSEFAENDKTMYDNVTVSGSEVVNAIKKLDGEFVGINVITNNSNDFYGYQFDISSGEIMMKSTKSYNQAISSSASNYINPYASFKGKVIRNGNNVITGVKFEQV
;
A
#
# COMPACT_ATOMS: atom_id res chain seq x y z
N MET A 1 -42.19 -49.83 30.83
CA MET A 1 -41.98 -48.42 31.24
C MET A 1 -40.50 -48.08 31.44
N GLU A 2 -39.65 -49.00 31.89
CA GLU A 2 -38.19 -48.75 32.02
C GLU A 2 -37.47 -48.53 30.68
N ASN A 3 -37.79 -49.31 29.64
CA ASN A 3 -37.09 -49.20 28.34
C ASN A 3 -37.45 -47.92 27.58
N SER A 4 -38.67 -47.41 27.73
CA SER A 4 -39.09 -46.14 27.15
C SER A 4 -38.40 -44.94 27.82
N LEU A 5 -38.17 -45.01 29.14
CA LEU A 5 -37.45 -43.97 29.86
C LEU A 5 -35.96 -43.93 29.47
N LYS A 6 -35.31 -45.10 29.34
CA LYS A 6 -33.92 -45.20 28.87
C LYS A 6 -33.77 -44.71 27.42
N ALA A 7 -34.72 -45.02 26.55
CA ALA A 7 -34.74 -44.50 25.17
C ALA A 7 -34.93 -42.98 25.10
N LEU A 8 -35.78 -42.41 25.96
CA LEU A 8 -35.99 -40.96 26.05
C LEU A 8 -34.71 -40.24 26.50
N ILE A 9 -34.02 -40.78 27.51
CA ILE A 9 -32.76 -40.22 28.01
C ILE A 9 -31.66 -40.29 26.94
N LEU A 10 -31.59 -41.39 26.18
CA LEU A 10 -30.66 -41.53 25.07
C LEU A 10 -30.92 -40.47 23.97
N ALA A 11 -32.18 -40.29 23.57
CA ALA A 11 -32.57 -39.32 22.55
C ALA A 11 -32.28 -37.88 22.99
N ALA A 12 -32.60 -37.53 24.24
CA ALA A 12 -32.28 -36.23 24.81
C ALA A 12 -30.77 -35.98 24.83
N GLY A 13 -29.98 -37.00 25.19
CA GLY A 13 -28.53 -36.95 25.15
C GLY A 13 -28.00 -36.60 23.76
N THR A 14 -28.45 -37.33 22.73
CA THR A 14 -27.99 -37.11 21.34
C THR A 14 -28.31 -35.70 20.84
N VAL A 15 -29.50 -35.16 21.15
CA VAL A 15 -29.89 -33.81 20.75
C VAL A 15 -28.99 -32.76 21.39
N ILE A 16 -28.70 -32.90 22.69
CA ILE A 16 -27.80 -31.98 23.41
C ILE A 16 -26.40 -32.01 22.80
N THR A 17 -25.86 -33.19 22.47
CA THR A 17 -24.54 -33.31 21.83
C THR A 17 -24.49 -32.60 20.48
N CYS A 18 -25.52 -32.73 19.66
CA CYS A 18 -25.60 -32.03 18.36
C CYS A 18 -25.59 -30.50 18.52
N VAL A 19 -26.30 -29.96 19.51
CA VAL A 19 -26.33 -28.51 19.79
C VAL A 19 -24.95 -28.00 20.20
N VAL A 20 -24.26 -28.72 21.09
CA VAL A 20 -22.91 -28.34 21.56
C VAL A 20 -21.91 -28.33 20.41
N ILE A 21 -21.93 -29.37 19.56
CA ILE A 21 -21.05 -29.46 18.39
C ILE A 21 -21.31 -28.28 17.43
N THR A 22 -22.57 -27.95 17.18
CA THR A 22 -22.95 -26.84 16.27
C THR A 22 -22.47 -25.49 16.79
N LEU A 23 -22.65 -25.23 18.10
CA LEU A 23 -22.13 -24.03 18.75
C LEU A 23 -20.60 -23.96 18.70
N GLY A 24 -19.92 -25.09 18.93
CA GLY A 24 -18.46 -25.17 18.84
C GLY A 24 -17.94 -24.82 17.44
N PHE A 25 -18.58 -25.35 16.39
CA PHE A 25 -18.23 -25.01 15.01
C PHE A 25 -18.57 -23.56 14.65
N TYR A 26 -19.67 -23.02 15.16
CA TYR A 26 -20.05 -21.62 14.95
C TYR A 26 -19.00 -20.67 15.56
N LEU A 27 -18.68 -20.85 16.84
CA LEU A 27 -17.66 -20.06 17.53
C LEU A 27 -16.28 -20.20 16.89
N SER A 28 -15.91 -21.40 16.43
CA SER A 28 -14.63 -21.63 15.74
C SER A 28 -14.57 -20.92 14.38
N LYS A 29 -15.69 -20.84 13.65
CA LYS A 29 -15.78 -20.09 12.39
C LYS A 29 -15.76 -18.59 12.63
N GLU A 30 -16.44 -18.11 13.65
CA GLU A 30 -16.45 -16.68 14.01
C GLU A 30 -15.09 -16.22 14.54
N ALA A 31 -14.39 -17.06 15.31
CA ALA A 31 -13.02 -16.81 15.73
C ALA A 31 -12.05 -16.78 14.54
N GLN A 32 -12.19 -17.70 13.57
CA GLN A 32 -11.40 -17.66 12.33
C GLN A 32 -11.69 -16.41 11.48
N SER A 33 -12.96 -16.01 11.36
CA SER A 33 -13.37 -14.80 10.64
C SER A 33 -12.84 -13.54 11.32
N THR A 34 -12.90 -13.48 12.65
CA THR A 34 -12.37 -12.37 13.46
C THR A 34 -10.85 -12.30 13.38
N ALA A 35 -10.15 -13.44 13.47
CA ALA A 35 -8.70 -13.51 13.29
C ALA A 35 -8.26 -13.10 11.88
N SER A 36 -8.99 -13.56 10.85
CA SER A 36 -8.74 -13.16 9.45
C SER A 36 -8.93 -11.64 9.23
N THR A 37 -9.95 -11.07 9.87
CA THR A 37 -10.21 -9.62 9.84
C THR A 37 -9.14 -8.82 10.62
N GLY A 38 -8.66 -9.36 11.73
CA GLY A 38 -7.57 -8.78 12.53
C GLY A 38 -6.25 -8.75 11.77
N THR A 39 -5.86 -9.86 11.13
CA THR A 39 -4.63 -9.94 10.31
C THR A 39 -4.69 -9.00 9.11
N SER A 40 -5.85 -8.89 8.46
CA SER A 40 -6.04 -7.96 7.32
C SER A 40 -5.93 -6.49 7.74
N LYS A 41 -6.40 -6.14 8.94
CA LYS A 41 -6.22 -4.80 9.51
C LYS A 41 -4.77 -4.51 9.89
N ILE A 42 -4.02 -5.49 10.39
CA ILE A 42 -2.58 -5.35 10.70
C ILE A 42 -1.74 -5.12 9.43
N GLY A 43 -2.03 -5.83 8.34
CA GLY A 43 -1.37 -5.59 7.04
C GLY A 43 -1.61 -4.16 6.53
N LYS A 44 -2.83 -3.66 6.71
CA LYS A 44 -3.20 -2.29 6.33
C LYS A 44 -2.51 -1.21 7.17
N ILE A 45 -2.39 -1.43 8.49
CA ILE A 45 -1.68 -0.51 9.41
C ILE A 45 -0.19 -0.43 9.07
N ASN A 46 0.48 -1.54 8.75
CA ASN A 46 1.89 -1.53 8.35
C ASN A 46 2.10 -0.81 7.00
N SER A 47 1.17 -0.95 6.05
CA SER A 47 1.20 -0.20 4.80
C SER A 47 1.01 1.30 5.04
N GLU A 48 0.03 1.69 5.85
CA GLU A 48 -0.23 3.11 6.20
C GLU A 48 0.96 3.76 6.93
N PHE A 49 1.70 3.02 7.75
CA PHE A 49 2.89 3.53 8.43
C PHE A 49 4.07 3.77 7.48
N ALA A 50 4.26 2.89 6.48
CA ALA A 50 5.26 3.08 5.42
C ALA A 50 4.90 4.16 4.39
N GLU A 51 3.62 4.57 4.36
CA GLU A 51 3.05 5.56 3.44
C GLU A 51 3.02 6.99 3.97
N ASN A 52 3.20 7.20 5.28
CA ASN A 52 3.21 8.55 5.89
C ASN A 52 4.29 9.45 5.28
N ASP A 53 5.45 8.88 4.96
CA ASP A 53 6.56 9.63 4.35
C ASP A 53 6.30 10.01 2.87
N LYS A 54 5.32 9.39 2.23
CA LYS A 54 5.02 9.57 0.80
C LYS A 54 3.78 10.44 0.58
N THR A 55 2.82 10.39 1.51
CA THR A 55 1.62 11.24 1.53
C THR A 55 1.92 12.72 1.79
N MET A 56 3.07 13.05 2.38
CA MET A 56 3.47 14.46 2.62
C MET A 56 3.60 15.28 1.32
N TYR A 57 3.80 14.63 0.18
CA TYR A 57 3.94 15.27 -1.13
C TYR A 57 2.60 15.39 -1.87
N ASP A 58 1.49 14.90 -1.33
CA ASP A 58 0.22 14.91 -2.05
C ASP A 58 -0.40 16.30 -2.10
N ASN A 59 -0.51 16.87 -3.31
CA ASN A 59 -1.07 18.19 -3.59
C ASN A 59 -0.35 19.36 -2.90
N VAL A 60 0.89 19.14 -2.46
CA VAL A 60 1.79 20.16 -1.88
C VAL A 60 2.76 20.65 -2.95
N THR A 61 3.02 21.96 -2.96
CA THR A 61 4.09 22.55 -3.77
C THR A 61 5.39 22.49 -2.98
N VAL A 62 6.38 21.79 -3.52
CA VAL A 62 7.73 21.66 -2.95
C VAL A 62 8.77 22.28 -3.87
N SER A 63 9.93 22.63 -3.32
CA SER A 63 11.05 23.13 -4.11
C SER A 63 11.74 21.99 -4.87
N GLY A 64 12.42 22.31 -5.98
CA GLY A 64 13.21 21.32 -6.72
C GLY A 64 14.31 20.67 -5.88
N SER A 65 14.86 21.38 -4.89
CA SER A 65 15.77 20.79 -3.90
C SER A 65 15.11 19.67 -3.09
N GLU A 66 13.83 19.81 -2.76
CA GLU A 66 13.06 18.80 -2.04
C GLU A 66 12.74 17.60 -2.95
N VAL A 67 12.44 17.85 -4.23
CA VAL A 67 12.27 16.77 -5.23
C VAL A 67 13.55 15.94 -5.36
N VAL A 68 14.71 16.60 -5.44
CA VAL A 68 16.03 15.94 -5.49
C VAL A 68 16.30 15.15 -4.21
N ASN A 69 15.96 15.69 -3.04
CA ASN A 69 16.05 14.98 -1.76
C ASN A 69 15.13 13.76 -1.72
N ALA A 70 13.90 13.87 -2.23
CA ALA A 70 12.95 12.76 -2.31
C ALA A 70 13.51 11.63 -3.21
N ILE A 71 14.12 11.98 -4.35
CA ILE A 71 14.82 11.02 -5.22
C ILE A 71 15.92 10.29 -4.47
N LYS A 72 16.71 11.00 -3.68
CA LYS A 72 17.77 10.37 -2.88
C LYS A 72 17.24 9.48 -1.76
N LYS A 73 16.17 9.91 -1.08
CA LYS A 73 15.57 9.19 0.05
C LYS A 73 14.90 7.89 -0.40
N LEU A 74 14.28 7.91 -1.57
CA LEU A 74 13.56 6.76 -2.14
C LEU A 74 14.44 5.91 -3.06
N ASP A 75 15.73 6.23 -3.19
CA ASP A 75 16.68 5.43 -3.97
C ASP A 75 16.89 4.06 -3.29
N GLY A 76 16.55 2.99 -4.00
CA GLY A 76 16.61 1.62 -3.49
C GLY A 76 15.29 1.07 -2.92
N GLU A 77 14.25 1.89 -2.75
CA GLU A 77 12.91 1.41 -2.45
C GLU A 77 12.17 0.94 -3.71
N PHE A 78 11.16 0.07 -3.54
CA PHE A 78 10.25 -0.37 -4.60
C PHE A 78 9.19 0.70 -4.90
N VAL A 79 9.63 1.93 -5.15
CA VAL A 79 8.80 3.11 -5.38
C VAL A 79 9.38 3.92 -6.54
N GLY A 80 8.49 4.52 -7.32
CA GLY A 80 8.87 5.40 -8.43
C GLY A 80 8.68 6.87 -8.13
N ILE A 81 9.53 7.70 -8.72
CA ILE A 81 9.33 9.15 -8.76
C ILE A 81 9.28 9.60 -10.21
N ASN A 82 8.19 10.24 -10.60
CA ASN A 82 8.07 10.87 -11.90
C ASN A 82 8.27 12.38 -11.74
N VAL A 83 9.23 12.96 -12.46
CA VAL A 83 9.47 14.41 -12.46
C VAL A 83 9.22 14.95 -13.86
N ILE A 84 8.26 15.86 -13.94
CA ILE A 84 7.92 16.60 -15.16
C ILE A 84 8.46 18.02 -14.99
N THR A 85 9.48 18.33 -15.77
CA THR A 85 9.99 19.69 -15.96
C THR A 85 9.44 20.28 -17.26
N ASN A 86 9.67 21.56 -17.51
CA ASN A 86 9.26 22.20 -18.77
C ASN A 86 9.91 21.57 -20.02
N ASN A 87 11.06 20.91 -19.86
CA ASN A 87 11.86 20.38 -20.98
C ASN A 87 11.97 18.85 -20.98
N SER A 88 11.57 18.17 -19.91
CA SER A 88 11.76 16.74 -19.77
C SER A 88 10.69 16.08 -18.88
N ASN A 89 10.46 14.79 -19.12
CA ASN A 89 9.65 13.94 -18.27
C ASN A 89 10.46 12.69 -17.95
N ASP A 90 10.99 12.62 -16.73
CA ASP A 90 11.92 11.58 -16.31
C ASP A 90 11.40 10.82 -15.09
N PHE A 91 11.71 9.52 -15.06
CA PHE A 91 11.43 8.66 -13.93
C PHE A 91 12.71 8.33 -13.17
N TYR A 92 12.65 8.30 -11.84
CA TYR A 92 13.73 7.89 -10.95
C TYR A 92 13.25 6.74 -10.07
N GLY A 93 14.15 5.81 -9.72
CA GLY A 93 13.78 4.59 -9.00
C GLY A 93 13.06 3.62 -9.94
N TYR A 94 11.75 3.43 -9.75
CA TYR A 94 10.92 2.61 -10.62
C TYR A 94 10.02 3.45 -11.54
N GLN A 95 9.80 2.96 -12.76
CA GLN A 95 8.75 3.50 -13.63
C GLN A 95 7.41 2.94 -13.18
N PHE A 96 6.36 3.75 -13.25
CA PHE A 96 5.01 3.35 -12.91
C PHE A 96 4.02 4.03 -13.84
N ASP A 97 2.88 3.38 -14.06
CA ASP A 97 1.79 3.96 -14.81
C ASP A 97 1.04 4.99 -13.95
N ILE A 98 0.84 6.21 -14.47
CA ILE A 98 0.21 7.31 -13.72
C ILE A 98 -1.29 7.06 -13.50
N SER A 99 -1.92 6.23 -14.34
CA SER A 99 -3.36 5.94 -14.31
C SER A 99 -3.68 4.70 -13.48
N SER A 100 -2.90 3.61 -13.64
CA SER A 100 -3.12 2.36 -12.90
C SER A 100 -2.30 2.26 -11.61
N GLY A 101 -1.24 3.04 -11.49
CA GLY A 101 -0.27 2.96 -10.39
C GLY A 101 0.55 1.68 -10.41
N GLU A 102 0.55 0.88 -11.48
CA GLU A 102 1.34 -0.34 -11.54
C GLU A 102 2.82 -0.03 -11.77
N ILE A 103 3.69 -0.64 -10.96
CA ILE A 103 5.14 -0.56 -11.14
C ILE A 103 5.54 -1.40 -12.35
N MET A 104 6.26 -0.78 -13.28
CA MET A 104 6.78 -1.40 -14.50
C MET A 104 8.24 -1.83 -14.28
N MET A 105 9.18 -1.13 -14.90
CA MET A 105 10.61 -1.45 -14.87
C MET A 105 11.40 -0.48 -14.01
N LYS A 106 12.57 -0.88 -13.53
CA LYS A 106 13.51 0.02 -12.86
C LYS A 106 14.02 1.05 -13.87
N SER A 107 13.98 2.34 -13.49
CA SER A 107 14.54 3.41 -14.29
C SER A 107 16.07 3.32 -14.34
N THR A 108 16.64 3.67 -15.49
CA THR A 108 18.09 3.79 -15.69
C THR A 108 18.63 5.17 -15.28
N LYS A 109 17.73 6.12 -14.97
CA LYS A 109 18.10 7.48 -14.57
C LYS A 109 18.53 7.51 -13.11
N SER A 110 19.65 8.19 -12.86
CA SER A 110 20.26 8.31 -11.54
C SER A 110 20.06 9.71 -10.96
N TYR A 111 20.03 9.79 -9.63
CA TYR A 111 20.13 11.03 -8.86
C TYR A 111 21.22 11.97 -9.39
N ASN A 112 22.39 11.45 -9.79
CA ASN A 112 23.50 12.28 -10.29
C ASN A 112 23.14 13.06 -11.56
N GLN A 113 22.22 12.55 -12.37
CA GLN A 113 21.74 13.22 -13.56
C GLN A 113 20.67 14.28 -13.21
N ALA A 114 19.92 14.08 -12.12
CA ALA A 114 18.94 15.06 -11.64
C ALA A 114 19.58 16.37 -11.15
N ILE A 115 20.80 16.29 -10.59
CA ILE A 115 21.52 17.45 -10.03
C ILE A 115 22.48 18.12 -11.03
N SER A 116 22.74 17.48 -12.16
CA SER A 116 23.73 17.95 -13.13
C SER A 116 23.08 18.94 -14.10
N SER A 117 23.51 20.21 -14.08
CA SER A 117 22.97 21.27 -14.93
C SER A 117 23.22 21.07 -16.44
N SER A 118 24.14 20.18 -16.80
CA SER A 118 24.41 19.80 -18.20
C SER A 118 23.56 18.62 -18.67
N ALA A 119 22.83 17.95 -17.76
CA ALA A 119 21.96 16.84 -18.11
C ALA A 119 20.59 17.34 -18.58
N SER A 120 19.99 16.65 -19.55
CA SER A 120 18.66 16.99 -20.06
C SER A 120 17.55 16.79 -19.02
N ASN A 121 17.82 16.01 -17.97
CA ASN A 121 16.93 15.71 -16.85
C ASN A 121 17.32 16.48 -15.58
N TYR A 122 17.95 17.64 -15.73
CA TYR A 122 18.27 18.53 -14.64
C TYR A 122 17.01 19.07 -13.96
N ILE A 123 16.99 19.00 -12.63
CA ILE A 123 15.95 19.58 -11.79
C ILE A 123 16.48 20.87 -11.19
N ASN A 124 15.88 22.00 -11.56
CA ASN A 124 16.25 23.30 -10.99
C ASN A 124 15.86 23.35 -9.50
N PRO A 125 16.83 23.49 -8.57
CA PRO A 125 16.55 23.52 -7.13
C PRO A 125 15.63 24.66 -6.69
N TYR A 126 15.61 25.76 -7.45
CA TYR A 126 14.81 26.95 -7.17
C TYR A 126 13.42 26.93 -7.82
N ALA A 127 13.14 25.96 -8.69
CA ALA A 127 11.83 25.82 -9.30
C ALA A 127 10.82 25.19 -8.32
N SER A 128 9.55 25.52 -8.49
CA SER A 128 8.45 24.95 -7.71
C SER A 128 7.85 23.76 -8.46
N PHE A 129 7.55 22.70 -7.71
CA PHE A 129 6.96 21.48 -8.24
C PHE A 129 5.74 21.11 -7.41
N LYS A 130 4.63 20.83 -8.07
CA LYS A 130 3.43 20.29 -7.46
C LYS A 130 3.52 18.78 -7.37
N GLY A 131 3.52 18.26 -6.16
CA GLY A 131 3.51 16.82 -5.89
C GLY A 131 2.10 16.22 -6.00
N LYS A 132 2.02 14.97 -6.45
CA LYS A 132 0.81 14.15 -6.46
C LYS A 132 1.19 12.70 -6.22
N VAL A 133 0.54 12.06 -5.26
CA VAL A 133 0.80 10.65 -4.95
C VAL A 133 -0.02 9.75 -5.86
N ILE A 134 0.61 8.69 -6.39
CA ILE A 134 -0.04 7.69 -7.22
C ILE A 134 -0.09 6.36 -6.46
N ARG A 135 -1.29 5.78 -6.44
CA ARG A 135 -1.59 4.51 -5.77
C ARG A 135 -2.03 3.47 -6.79
N ASN A 136 -1.68 2.22 -6.55
CA ASN A 136 -2.17 1.09 -7.35
C ASN A 136 -3.61 0.67 -6.96
N GLY A 137 -4.17 -0.28 -7.69
CA GLY A 137 -5.50 -0.85 -7.41
C GLY A 137 -5.66 -1.50 -6.03
N ASN A 138 -4.56 -1.80 -5.33
CA ASN A 138 -4.57 -2.31 -3.96
C ASN A 138 -4.45 -1.19 -2.91
N ASN A 139 -4.58 0.07 -3.33
CA ASN A 139 -4.46 1.27 -2.50
C ASN A 139 -3.07 1.45 -1.85
N VAL A 140 -2.02 0.85 -2.45
CA VAL A 140 -0.63 0.99 -2.02
C VAL A 140 0.04 2.11 -2.82
N ILE A 141 0.81 2.98 -2.15
CA ILE A 141 1.59 4.02 -2.85
C ILE A 141 2.72 3.38 -3.65
N THR A 142 2.66 3.55 -4.97
CA THR A 142 3.64 3.03 -5.91
C THR A 142 4.54 4.10 -6.50
N GLY A 143 4.13 5.37 -6.43
CA GLY A 143 5.00 6.46 -6.80
C GLY A 143 4.49 7.86 -6.47
N VAL A 144 5.35 8.83 -6.68
CA VAL A 144 5.05 10.26 -6.53
C VAL A 144 5.35 10.97 -7.84
N LYS A 145 4.40 11.76 -8.34
CA LYS A 145 4.53 12.62 -9.51
C LYS A 145 4.82 14.05 -9.04
N PHE A 146 5.87 14.66 -9.56
CA PHE A 146 6.20 16.07 -9.37
C PHE A 146 6.08 16.80 -10.72
N GLU A 147 5.24 17.82 -10.78
CA GLU A 147 5.00 18.61 -11.98
C GLU A 147 5.41 20.07 -11.76
N GLN A 148 6.31 20.59 -12.58
CA GLN A 148 6.78 21.96 -12.47
C GLN A 148 5.63 22.95 -12.68
N VAL A 149 5.54 23.98 -11.83
CA VAL A 149 4.53 25.06 -11.87
C VAL A 149 5.16 26.44 -11.93
#